data_AF-A0AAW9BVJ4-F1
#
_entry.id   AF-A0AAW9BVJ4-F1
#
_cell.length_a   1.000
_cell.length_b   1.000
_cell.length_c   1.000
_cell.angle_alpha   90.00
_cell.angle_beta   90.00
_cell.angle_gamma   90.00
#
_symmetry.space_group_name_H-M   'P 1'
#
loop_
_entity.id
_entity.type
_entity.pdbx_description
1 polymer ?
#
loop_
_entity_poly.entity_id
_entity_poly.type
_entity_poly.pdbx_seq_one_letter_code
_entity_poly.pdbx_strand_id
1 'polypeptide(L)'
;WTAKTPDKPRYVAGVLGPTNRTCSISPDVNDPGYRNVSFDELVEAYSESTRALIRGGADLILIETIFDRLNAKACAFAVDSVFEELGVALPVMISGTITDASGRTLSGQTTEAFYNSLRHVRPLSFGLNCALGPDELRPYVEELSRISESFVSAHPNAGLPNAFGEYDLSPEDMAEHV
;
A
#
# COMPACT_ATOMS: atom_id res chain seq x y z
N TRP A 1 -20.45 11.65 8.48
CA TRP A 1 -20.37 12.71 7.46
C TRP A 1 -21.30 12.45 6.28
N THR A 2 -21.37 11.24 5.74
CA THR A 2 -22.32 10.87 4.66
C THR A 2 -23.77 11.24 4.98
N ALA A 3 -24.27 10.98 6.19
CA ALA A 3 -25.61 11.39 6.61
C ALA A 3 -25.83 12.92 6.64
N LYS A 4 -24.76 13.73 6.76
CA LYS A 4 -24.85 15.21 6.79
C LYS A 4 -24.93 15.83 5.39
N THR A 5 -24.41 15.13 4.37
CA THR A 5 -24.35 15.59 2.98
C THR A 5 -24.56 14.38 2.05
N PRO A 6 -25.81 13.91 1.90
CA PRO A 6 -26.11 12.65 1.20
C PRO A 6 -25.76 12.65 -0.29
N ASP A 7 -25.67 13.83 -0.90
CA ASP A 7 -25.29 14.08 -2.30
C ASP A 7 -23.79 13.84 -2.57
N LYS A 8 -22.96 13.83 -1.51
CA LYS A 8 -21.52 13.57 -1.58
C LYS A 8 -21.14 12.49 -0.57
N PRO A 9 -21.37 11.20 -0.84
CA PRO A 9 -20.99 10.15 0.10
C PRO A 9 -19.47 10.17 0.34
N ARG A 10 -19.06 9.87 1.58
CA ARG A 10 -17.66 9.62 1.94
C ARG A 10 -17.52 8.12 2.21
N TYR A 11 -16.39 7.57 1.77
CA TYR A 11 -16.01 6.18 2.02
C TYR A 11 -14.94 6.11 3.11
N VAL A 12 -14.93 5.02 3.86
CA VAL A 12 -13.95 4.72 4.90
C VAL A 12 -13.05 3.59 4.42
N ALA A 13 -11.77 3.90 4.21
CA ALA A 13 -10.76 2.89 3.92
C ALA A 13 -10.23 2.29 5.23
N GLY A 14 -10.33 0.97 5.38
CA GLY A 14 -9.63 0.23 6.43
C GLY A 14 -8.18 -0.01 6.01
N VAL A 15 -7.25 0.75 6.60
CA VAL A 15 -5.84 0.75 6.17
C VAL A 15 -5.05 -0.33 6.92
N LEU A 16 -4.36 -1.17 6.16
CA LEU A 16 -3.37 -2.14 6.62
C LEU A 16 -1.99 -1.69 6.14
N GLY A 17 -1.25 -1.03 7.01
CA GLY A 17 0.15 -0.65 6.77
C GLY A 17 1.09 -1.85 6.93
N PRO A 18 2.35 -1.73 6.50
CA PRO A 18 3.32 -2.79 6.67
C PRO A 18 3.70 -2.90 8.16
N THR A 19 4.09 -4.10 8.59
CA THR A 19 4.75 -4.27 9.88
C THR A 19 6.18 -3.71 9.86
N ASN A 20 6.79 -3.54 11.03
CA ASN A 20 8.21 -3.18 11.15
C ASN A 20 9.16 -4.37 10.86
N ARG A 21 8.63 -5.51 10.41
CA ARG A 21 9.40 -6.72 10.09
C ARG A 21 9.31 -7.02 8.61
N THR A 22 10.33 -7.66 8.07
CA THR A 22 10.41 -8.02 6.65
C THR A 22 10.52 -9.53 6.54
N CYS A 23 9.67 -10.14 5.72
CA CYS A 23 9.71 -11.58 5.47
C CYS A 23 10.66 -11.92 4.31
N SER A 24 10.94 -10.96 3.41
CA SER A 24 11.81 -11.19 2.25
C SER A 24 13.29 -10.91 2.51
N ILE A 25 13.63 -9.98 3.40
CA ILE A 25 15.00 -9.50 3.65
C ILE A 25 15.45 -9.96 5.05
N SER A 26 16.70 -10.41 5.18
CA SER A 26 17.27 -10.66 6.51
C SER A 26 17.62 -9.33 7.18
N PRO A 27 17.22 -9.10 8.45
CA PRO A 27 17.67 -7.95 9.21
C PRO A 27 19.13 -8.10 9.70
N ASP A 28 19.72 -9.31 9.64
CA ASP A 28 21.12 -9.55 9.99
C ASP A 28 21.97 -9.62 8.72
N VAL A 29 22.86 -8.64 8.54
CA VAL A 29 23.78 -8.56 7.40
C VAL A 29 24.78 -9.72 7.35
N ASN A 30 25.04 -10.39 8.48
CA ASN A 30 25.95 -11.52 8.57
C ASN A 30 25.26 -12.87 8.35
N ASP A 31 23.93 -12.92 8.44
CA ASP A 31 23.13 -14.12 8.19
C ASP A 31 22.03 -13.81 7.15
N PRO A 32 22.29 -13.99 5.84
CA PRO A 32 21.29 -13.73 4.80
C PRO A 32 20.09 -14.69 4.85
N GLY A 33 20.19 -15.82 5.57
CA GLY A 33 19.12 -16.80 5.73
C GLY A 33 18.16 -16.48 6.87
N TYR A 34 18.58 -15.67 7.85
CA TYR A 34 17.76 -15.31 9.00
C TYR A 34 16.49 -14.53 8.61
N ARG A 35 15.38 -14.81 9.29
CA ARG A 35 14.11 -14.09 9.17
C ARG A 35 13.55 -13.85 10.57
N ASN A 36 13.14 -12.61 10.85
CA ASN A 36 12.57 -12.22 12.15
C ASN A 36 11.03 -12.36 12.21
N VAL A 37 10.42 -12.77 11.11
CA VAL A 37 8.99 -13.05 11.00
C VAL A 37 8.74 -14.08 9.89
N SER A 38 7.78 -14.95 10.14
CA SER A 38 7.27 -15.92 9.17
C SER A 38 6.04 -15.39 8.43
N PHE A 39 5.69 -16.05 7.32
CA PHE A 39 4.48 -15.73 6.57
C PHE A 39 3.22 -15.92 7.43
N ASP A 40 3.14 -17.02 8.19
CA ASP A 40 1.98 -17.37 9.00
C ASP A 40 1.77 -16.38 10.16
N GLU A 41 2.85 -15.92 10.81
CA GLU A 41 2.76 -14.86 11.84
C GLU A 41 2.21 -13.54 11.27
N LEU A 42 2.59 -13.18 10.04
CA LEU A 42 2.03 -12.01 9.37
C LEU A 42 0.55 -12.23 9.02
N VAL A 43 0.18 -13.41 8.53
CA VAL A 43 -1.21 -13.74 8.21
C VAL A 43 -2.08 -13.62 9.46
N GLU A 44 -1.64 -14.14 10.60
CA GLU A 44 -2.38 -14.04 11.86
C GLU A 44 -2.59 -12.59 12.28
N ALA A 45 -1.52 -11.78 12.30
CA ALA A 45 -1.59 -10.36 12.66
C ALA A 45 -2.47 -9.54 11.72
N TYR A 46 -2.35 -9.75 10.40
CA TYR A 46 -3.20 -9.06 9.42
C TYR A 46 -4.66 -9.53 9.50
N SER A 47 -4.91 -10.80 9.82
CA SER A 47 -6.28 -11.32 9.98
C SER A 47 -6.98 -10.69 11.17
N GLU A 48 -6.28 -10.53 12.31
CA GLU A 48 -6.81 -9.82 13.47
C GLU A 48 -7.21 -8.37 13.11
N SER A 49 -6.29 -7.65 12.48
CA SER A 49 -6.52 -6.25 12.07
C SER A 49 -7.66 -6.15 11.05
N THR A 50 -7.72 -7.06 10.08
CA THR A 50 -8.78 -7.08 9.06
C THR A 50 -10.15 -7.30 9.68
N ARG A 51 -10.29 -8.27 10.60
CA ARG A 51 -11.57 -8.49 11.32
C ARG A 51 -12.00 -7.24 12.07
N ALA A 52 -11.07 -6.55 12.72
CA ALA A 52 -11.38 -5.33 13.45
C ALA A 52 -11.84 -4.19 12.52
N LEU A 53 -11.17 -4.01 11.38
CA LEU A 53 -11.54 -3.00 10.37
C LEU A 53 -12.93 -3.26 9.76
N ILE A 54 -13.22 -4.52 9.40
CA ILE A 54 -14.54 -4.90 8.88
C ILE A 54 -15.63 -4.68 9.91
N ARG A 55 -15.41 -5.12 11.17
CA ARG A 55 -16.36 -4.87 12.28
C ARG A 55 -16.54 -3.38 12.56
N GLY A 56 -15.51 -2.58 12.32
CA GLY A 56 -15.55 -1.11 12.40
C GLY A 56 -16.36 -0.44 11.29
N GLY A 57 -16.80 -1.18 10.27
CA GLY A 57 -17.60 -0.67 9.16
C GLY A 57 -16.78 -0.02 8.05
N ALA A 58 -15.56 -0.51 7.80
CA ALA A 58 -14.79 -0.10 6.62
C ALA A 58 -15.54 -0.45 5.32
N ASP A 59 -15.58 0.48 4.38
CA ASP A 59 -16.23 0.29 3.06
C ASP A 59 -15.31 -0.46 2.09
N LEU A 60 -14.00 -0.38 2.31
CA LEU A 60 -12.95 -1.03 1.52
C LEU A 60 -11.72 -1.28 2.38
N ILE A 61 -10.84 -2.17 1.93
CA ILE A 61 -9.54 -2.43 2.57
C ILE A 61 -8.42 -1.83 1.70
N LEU A 62 -7.50 -1.09 2.32
CA LEU A 62 -6.33 -0.53 1.65
C LEU A 62 -5.06 -1.14 2.24
N ILE A 63 -4.36 -1.96 1.46
CA ILE A 63 -3.03 -2.47 1.82
C ILE A 63 -2.01 -1.43 1.34
N GLU A 64 -1.44 -0.66 2.26
CA GLU A 64 -0.69 0.56 1.95
C GLU A 64 0.79 0.46 2.33
N THR A 65 1.61 1.36 1.77
CA THR A 65 3.03 1.54 2.11
C THR A 65 3.83 0.24 2.00
N ILE A 66 3.52 -0.56 0.97
CA ILE A 66 4.17 -1.85 0.79
C ILE A 66 5.62 -1.62 0.34
N PHE A 67 6.56 -1.95 1.23
CA PHE A 67 7.99 -2.01 0.91
C PHE A 67 8.48 -3.45 0.64
N ASP A 68 7.77 -4.45 1.21
CA ASP A 68 8.06 -5.88 1.08
C ASP A 68 6.87 -6.62 0.45
N ARG A 69 7.07 -7.17 -0.74
CA ARG A 69 6.00 -7.91 -1.45
C ARG A 69 5.53 -9.17 -0.73
N LEU A 70 6.38 -9.86 0.03
CA LEU A 70 6.00 -11.08 0.73
C LEU A 70 5.07 -10.75 1.90
N ASN A 71 5.33 -9.63 2.56
CA ASN A 71 4.41 -9.07 3.56
C ASN A 71 3.05 -8.73 2.93
N ALA A 72 3.05 -8.08 1.76
CA ALA A 72 1.80 -7.77 1.07
C ALA A 72 1.02 -9.01 0.63
N LYS A 73 1.71 -10.08 0.23
CA LYS A 73 1.06 -11.36 -0.07
C LYS A 73 0.45 -12.01 1.17
N ALA A 74 1.14 -11.96 2.31
CA ALA A 74 0.58 -12.42 3.59
C ALA A 74 -0.66 -11.61 3.98
N CYS A 75 -0.60 -10.28 3.81
CA CYS A 75 -1.73 -9.39 4.05
C CYS A 75 -2.91 -9.71 3.13
N ALA A 76 -2.68 -9.83 1.82
CA ALA A 76 -3.73 -10.16 0.85
C ALA A 76 -4.38 -11.51 1.14
N PHE A 77 -3.57 -12.53 1.49
CA PHE A 77 -4.08 -13.84 1.89
C PHE A 77 -4.92 -13.77 3.16
N ALA A 78 -4.48 -13.01 4.17
CA ALA A 78 -5.24 -12.79 5.40
C ALA A 78 -6.58 -12.09 5.12
N VAL A 79 -6.58 -11.06 4.27
CA VAL A 79 -7.79 -10.34 3.89
C VAL A 79 -8.80 -11.27 3.21
N ASP A 80 -8.36 -12.05 2.22
CA ASP A 80 -9.21 -13.01 1.51
C ASP A 80 -9.76 -14.09 2.45
N SER A 81 -8.90 -14.63 3.34
CA SER A 81 -9.32 -15.62 4.35
C SER A 81 -10.39 -15.08 5.31
N VAL A 82 -10.26 -13.82 5.73
CA VAL A 82 -11.24 -13.16 6.61
C VAL A 82 -12.53 -12.84 5.84
N PHE A 83 -12.44 -12.48 4.56
CA PHE A 83 -13.61 -12.31 3.70
C PHE A 83 -14.42 -13.61 3.59
N GLU A 84 -13.75 -14.74 3.35
CA GLU A 84 -14.37 -16.07 3.36
C GLU A 84 -14.98 -16.42 4.72
N GLU A 85 -14.24 -16.21 5.83
CA GLU A 85 -14.70 -16.48 7.20
C GLU A 85 -15.98 -15.71 7.54
N LEU A 86 -16.05 -14.43 7.16
CA LEU A 86 -17.17 -13.56 7.51
C LEU A 86 -18.29 -13.54 6.44
N GLY A 87 -18.07 -14.20 5.30
CA GLY A 87 -19.02 -14.19 4.17
C GLY A 87 -19.22 -12.80 3.57
N VAL A 88 -18.17 -11.97 3.55
CA VAL A 88 -18.20 -10.60 3.00
C VAL A 88 -17.23 -10.48 1.84
N ALA A 89 -17.45 -9.51 0.96
CA ALA A 89 -16.50 -9.15 -0.08
C ALA A 89 -16.44 -7.63 -0.18
N LEU A 90 -15.33 -7.04 0.24
CA LEU A 90 -15.08 -5.61 0.12
C LEU A 90 -14.06 -5.34 -0.98
N PRO A 91 -14.11 -4.18 -1.66
CA PRO A 91 -13.05 -3.78 -2.58
C PRO A 91 -11.71 -3.69 -1.85
N VAL A 92 -10.64 -4.14 -2.51
CA VAL A 92 -9.27 -4.04 -2.01
C VAL A 92 -8.50 -3.04 -2.87
N MET A 93 -7.82 -2.09 -2.23
CA MET A 93 -6.84 -1.20 -2.84
C MET A 93 -5.44 -1.63 -2.42
N ILE A 94 -4.48 -1.52 -3.32
CA ILE A 94 -3.07 -1.83 -3.06
C ILE A 94 -2.24 -0.60 -3.37
N SER A 95 -1.39 -0.19 -2.43
CA SER A 95 -0.45 0.91 -2.62
C SER A 95 0.95 0.52 -2.17
N GLY A 96 1.90 0.58 -3.12
CA GLY A 96 3.32 0.36 -2.85
C GLY A 96 4.05 1.64 -2.53
N THR A 97 5.27 1.51 -2.01
CA THR A 97 6.18 2.65 -1.84
C THR A 97 7.51 2.37 -2.53
N ILE A 98 7.99 3.36 -3.29
CA ILE A 98 9.29 3.34 -3.97
C ILE A 98 10.24 4.11 -3.07
N THR A 99 11.27 3.44 -2.57
CA THR A 99 12.04 3.96 -1.43
C THR A 99 13.16 4.92 -1.81
N ASP A 100 13.55 4.96 -3.09
CA ASP A 100 14.61 5.84 -3.56
C ASP A 100 14.47 6.17 -5.06
N ALA A 101 15.33 7.07 -5.53
CA ALA A 101 15.42 7.47 -6.94
C ALA A 101 15.81 6.34 -7.90
N SER A 102 16.14 5.12 -7.42
CA SER A 102 16.40 3.97 -8.28
C SER A 102 15.13 3.38 -8.88
N GLY A 103 13.95 3.80 -8.39
CA GLY A 103 12.66 3.35 -8.90
C GLY A 103 12.28 1.95 -8.42
N ARG A 104 12.81 1.54 -7.27
CA ARG A 104 12.59 0.22 -6.69
C ARG A 104 11.94 0.29 -5.31
N THR A 105 11.20 -0.77 -4.97
CA THR A 105 10.80 -1.03 -3.59
C THR A 105 12.04 -1.38 -2.74
N LEU A 106 11.92 -1.36 -1.41
CA LEU A 106 13.00 -1.80 -0.51
C LEU A 106 13.43 -3.26 -0.78
N SER A 107 12.50 -4.09 -1.25
CA SER A 107 12.76 -5.47 -1.68
C SER A 107 13.35 -5.58 -3.10
N GLY A 108 13.72 -4.47 -3.72
CA GLY A 108 14.44 -4.40 -4.99
C GLY A 108 13.58 -4.56 -6.25
N GLN A 109 12.25 -4.54 -6.14
CA GLN A 109 11.37 -4.73 -7.28
C GLN A 109 11.16 -3.44 -8.07
N THR A 110 11.13 -3.55 -9.39
CA THR A 110 10.62 -2.48 -10.26
C THR A 110 9.10 -2.37 -10.11
N THR A 111 8.54 -1.23 -10.53
CA THR A 111 7.09 -0.97 -10.54
C THR A 111 6.29 -2.07 -11.25
N GLU A 112 6.74 -2.50 -12.44
CA GLU A 112 6.10 -3.57 -13.20
C GLU A 112 6.17 -4.93 -12.49
N ALA A 113 7.32 -5.26 -11.89
CA ALA A 113 7.50 -6.50 -11.16
C ALA A 113 6.63 -6.52 -9.89
N PHE A 114 6.48 -5.37 -9.23
CA PHE A 114 5.62 -5.22 -8.07
C PHE A 114 4.14 -5.45 -8.45
N TYR A 115 3.65 -4.77 -9.49
CA TYR A 115 2.29 -4.96 -10.01
C TYR A 115 2.00 -6.42 -10.36
N ASN A 116 2.85 -7.04 -11.19
CA ASN A 116 2.67 -8.43 -11.59
C ASN A 116 2.68 -9.42 -10.42
N SER A 117 3.39 -9.09 -9.33
CA SER A 117 3.45 -9.94 -8.15
C SER A 117 2.15 -9.96 -7.34
N LEU A 118 1.29 -8.94 -7.47
CA LEU A 118 0.08 -8.72 -6.69
C LEU A 118 -1.22 -8.60 -7.51
N ARG A 119 -1.16 -8.52 -8.85
CA ARG A 119 -2.35 -8.43 -9.72
C ARG A 119 -3.38 -9.55 -9.53
N HIS A 120 -2.94 -10.72 -9.04
CA HIS A 120 -3.80 -11.85 -8.73
C HIS A 120 -4.86 -11.55 -7.65
N VAL A 121 -4.65 -10.52 -6.83
CA VAL A 121 -5.62 -10.03 -5.84
C VAL A 121 -6.82 -9.33 -6.49
N ARG A 122 -6.73 -8.97 -7.78
CA ARG A 122 -7.77 -8.23 -8.53
C ARG A 122 -8.24 -6.96 -7.79
N PRO A 123 -7.31 -6.07 -7.40
CA PRO A 123 -7.68 -4.91 -6.61
C PRO A 123 -8.56 -3.94 -7.41
N LEU A 124 -9.37 -3.15 -6.71
CA LEU A 124 -10.07 -2.01 -7.26
C LEU A 124 -9.08 -1.00 -7.84
N SER A 125 -8.03 -0.68 -7.07
CA SER A 125 -6.94 0.17 -7.52
C SER A 125 -5.57 -0.36 -7.13
N PHE A 126 -4.59 -0.08 -7.98
CA PHE A 126 -3.18 -0.33 -7.74
C PHE A 126 -2.41 0.98 -7.85
N GLY A 127 -1.64 1.33 -6.83
CA GLY A 127 -1.06 2.65 -6.72
C GLY A 127 0.27 2.71 -6.01
N LEU A 128 0.73 3.96 -5.85
CA LEU A 128 1.93 4.29 -5.09
C LEU A 128 1.65 5.42 -4.09
N ASN A 129 2.30 5.35 -2.94
CA ASN A 129 2.21 6.37 -1.91
C ASN A 129 3.56 6.62 -1.23
N CYS A 130 3.66 7.79 -0.60
CA CYS A 130 4.77 8.19 0.26
C CYS A 130 6.13 8.22 -0.48
N ALA A 131 7.19 8.42 0.30
CA ALA A 131 8.62 8.47 -0.03
C ALA A 131 9.04 9.57 -1.02
N LEU A 132 8.32 9.76 -2.11
CA LEU A 132 8.64 10.66 -3.20
C LEU A 132 7.61 11.79 -3.32
N GLY A 133 8.07 12.95 -3.81
CA GLY A 133 7.19 14.04 -4.22
C GLY A 133 6.39 13.73 -5.48
N PRO A 134 5.44 14.60 -5.88
CA PRO A 134 4.59 14.38 -7.05
C PRO A 134 5.37 14.23 -8.36
N ASP A 135 6.41 15.05 -8.57
CA ASP A 135 7.23 15.01 -9.79
C ASP A 135 8.08 13.73 -9.88
N GLU A 136 8.67 13.32 -8.76
CA GLU A 136 9.49 12.12 -8.68
C GLU A 136 8.65 10.84 -8.82
N LEU A 137 7.40 10.87 -8.34
CA LEU A 137 6.49 9.73 -8.39
C LEU A 137 5.83 9.56 -9.77
N ARG A 138 5.67 10.64 -10.54
CA ARG A 138 5.01 10.70 -11.85
C ARG A 138 5.43 9.58 -12.83
N PRO A 139 6.72 9.35 -13.13
CA PRO A 139 7.11 8.33 -14.12
C PRO A 139 6.67 6.92 -13.72
N TYR A 140 6.61 6.63 -12.41
CA TYR A 140 6.19 5.31 -11.92
C TYR A 140 4.67 5.15 -11.96
N VAL A 141 3.92 6.23 -11.74
CA VAL A 141 2.46 6.26 -11.89
C VAL A 141 2.08 6.11 -13.37
N GLU A 142 2.79 6.77 -14.28
CA GLU A 142 2.60 6.60 -15.73
C GLU A 142 2.85 5.16 -16.17
N GLU A 143 3.92 4.54 -15.66
CA GLU A 143 4.20 3.12 -15.94
C GLU A 143 3.10 2.21 -15.38
N LEU A 144 2.61 2.44 -14.15
CA LEU A 144 1.45 1.70 -13.62
C LEU A 144 0.21 1.90 -14.49
N SER A 145 -0.05 3.12 -14.94
CA SER A 145 -1.19 3.41 -15.82
C SER A 145 -1.11 2.73 -17.16
N ARG A 146 0.10 2.39 -17.64
CA ARG A 146 0.29 1.65 -18.88
C ARG A 146 0.02 0.14 -18.72
N ILE A 147 0.35 -0.43 -17.56
CA ILE A 147 0.32 -1.90 -17.34
C ILE A 147 -0.85 -2.40 -16.50
N SER A 148 -1.47 -1.53 -15.71
CA SER A 148 -2.50 -1.91 -14.74
C SER A 148 -3.82 -2.26 -15.42
N GLU A 149 -4.39 -3.40 -15.02
CA GLU A 149 -5.75 -3.83 -15.39
C GLU A 149 -6.81 -3.19 -14.46
N SER A 150 -6.38 -2.56 -13.37
CA SER A 150 -7.19 -1.90 -12.33
C SER A 150 -7.04 -0.37 -12.38
N PHE A 151 -7.86 0.37 -11.63
CA PHE A 151 -7.69 1.82 -11.48
C PHE A 151 -6.31 2.15 -10.88
N VAL A 152 -5.75 3.31 -11.22
CA VAL A 152 -4.48 3.77 -10.68
C VAL A 152 -4.74 4.81 -9.59
N SER A 153 -4.03 4.67 -8.47
CA SER A 153 -4.11 5.63 -7.36
C SER A 153 -2.72 6.16 -7.02
N ALA A 154 -2.63 7.40 -6.55
CA ALA A 154 -1.38 8.03 -6.16
C ALA A 154 -1.58 8.92 -4.94
N HIS A 155 -0.71 8.79 -3.94
CA HIS A 155 -0.69 9.62 -2.73
C HIS A 155 0.75 10.09 -2.47
N PRO A 156 1.28 11.02 -3.29
CA PRO A 156 2.65 11.51 -3.12
C PRO A 156 2.82 12.31 -1.83
N ASN A 157 4.05 12.36 -1.33
CA ASN A 157 4.40 13.30 -0.26
C ASN A 157 4.44 14.74 -0.79
N ALA A 158 4.38 15.72 0.11
CA ALA A 158 4.56 17.13 -0.21
C ALA A 158 6.05 17.48 -0.44
N GLY A 159 6.70 16.72 -1.33
CA GLY A 159 8.14 16.75 -1.57
C GLY A 159 8.92 15.82 -0.62
N LEU A 160 10.24 15.89 -0.70
CA LEU A 160 11.13 15.24 0.26
C LEU A 160 11.20 16.06 1.55
N PRO A 161 11.33 15.40 2.73
CA PRO A 161 11.49 16.13 3.98
C PRO A 161 12.80 16.92 3.98
N ASN A 162 12.73 18.18 4.41
CA ASN A 162 13.90 19.03 4.55
C ASN A 162 14.75 18.63 5.78
N ALA A 163 15.88 19.31 6.01
CA ALA A 163 16.80 18.99 7.11
C ALA A 163 16.18 19.14 8.52
N PHE A 164 15.01 19.78 8.62
CA PHE A 164 14.24 19.94 9.86
C PHE A 164 13.06 18.94 9.96
N GLY A 165 12.89 18.06 8.96
CA GLY A 165 11.79 17.09 8.89
C GLY A 165 10.46 17.67 8.43
N GLU A 166 10.47 18.88 7.87
CA GLU A 166 9.28 19.54 7.33
C GLU A 166 9.15 19.30 5.82
N TYR A 167 7.95 19.52 5.28
CA TYR A 167 7.66 19.38 3.85
C TYR A 167 7.48 20.77 3.24
N ASP A 168 8.22 21.03 2.16
CA ASP A 168 8.32 22.38 1.59
C ASP A 168 7.25 22.68 0.53
N LEU A 169 6.56 21.67 -0.03
CA LEU A 169 5.50 21.90 -1.02
C LEU A 169 4.21 22.36 -0.34
N SER A 170 3.69 23.52 -0.78
CA SER A 170 2.42 24.07 -0.31
C SER A 170 1.22 23.32 -0.92
N PRO A 171 0.00 23.50 -0.37
CA PRO A 171 -1.22 22.99 -1.00
C PRO A 171 -1.40 23.49 -2.44
N GLU A 172 -1.03 24.73 -2.72
CA GLU A 172 -1.09 25.33 -4.06
C GLU A 172 -0.12 24.65 -5.02
N ASP A 173 1.13 24.41 -4.60
CA ASP A 173 2.13 23.70 -5.42
C ASP A 173 1.65 22.27 -5.72
N MET A 174 1.16 21.55 -4.70
CA MET A 174 0.65 20.19 -4.86
C MET A 174 -0.53 20.12 -5.83
N ALA A 175 -1.37 21.16 -5.87
CA ALA A 175 -2.55 21.21 -6.75
C ALA A 175 -2.18 21.36 -8.23
N GLU A 176 -1.00 21.88 -8.57
CA GLU A 176 -0.55 22.00 -9.97
C GLU A 176 -0.25 20.63 -10.62
N HIS A 177 -0.08 19.57 -9.81
CA HIS A 177 0.27 18.23 -10.29
C HIS A 177 -0.93 17.30 -10.53
N VAL A 178 -2.16 17.74 -10.21
CA VAL A 178 -3.44 17.00 -10.36
C VAL A 178 -4.08 17.26 -11.72
#